data_AF-A0A4Q2YTH0-F1
#
_entry.id   AF-A0A4Q2YTH0-F1
#
_cell.length_a   1.000
_cell.length_b   1.000
_cell.length_c   1.000
_cell.angle_alpha   90.00
_cell.angle_beta   90.00
_cell.angle_gamma   90.00
#
_symmetry.space_group_name_H-M   'P 1'
#
loop_
_entity.id
_entity.type
_entity.pdbx_description
1 polymer ?
#
loop_
_entity_poly.entity_id
_entity_poly.type
_entity_poly.pdbx_seq_one_letter_code
_entity_poly.pdbx_strand_id
1 'polypeptide(L)'
;METSIEDTDESARRSIGARRNPASQEAILDAAEAVLQESGIGGFSIEAVARRARAGKPTIYRWWPNRTALMLDVYKRFKNTRTFPDTGTLRGDLIALLDIHLLGFWKDSLCGTVYRAIIAEAQNDP
;
A
#
# COMPACT_ATOMS: atom_id res chain seq x y z
N MET A 1 -37.57 -17.76 43.73
CA MET A 1 -38.06 -17.44 42.38
C MET A 1 -37.15 -16.32 41.89
N GLU A 2 -36.10 -16.76 41.20
CA GLU A 2 -34.93 -15.99 40.78
C GLU A 2 -35.34 -15.00 39.68
N THR A 3 -35.15 -13.71 39.90
CA THR A 3 -35.42 -12.70 38.88
C THR A 3 -34.19 -12.60 37.98
N SER A 4 -34.42 -12.97 36.72
CA SER A 4 -33.47 -13.04 35.62
C SER A 4 -32.54 -11.83 35.50
N ILE A 5 -31.26 -12.15 35.28
CA ILE A 5 -30.27 -11.27 34.69
C ILE A 5 -30.69 -11.04 33.24
N GLU A 6 -31.13 -9.84 32.91
CA GLU A 6 -31.18 -9.35 31.53
C GLU A 6 -29.96 -8.45 31.34
N ASP A 7 -28.84 -9.09 30.99
CA ASP A 7 -27.63 -8.43 30.54
C ASP A 7 -27.87 -8.03 29.08
N THR A 8 -28.49 -6.87 28.89
CA THR A 8 -28.57 -6.24 27.57
C THR A 8 -27.14 -5.87 27.16
N ASP A 9 -26.52 -6.74 26.37
CA ASP A 9 -25.32 -6.46 25.58
C ASP A 9 -25.67 -5.40 24.53
N GLU A 10 -25.72 -4.16 25.00
CA GLU A 10 -25.77 -2.97 24.17
C GLU A 10 -24.37 -2.77 23.57
N SER A 11 -24.04 -3.62 22.59
CA SER A 11 -22.95 -3.39 21.66
C SER A 11 -23.30 -2.17 20.79
N ALA A 12 -23.15 -1.00 21.41
CA ALA A 12 -23.22 0.29 20.77
C ALA A 12 -22.26 0.25 19.59
N ARG A 13 -22.80 0.39 18.38
CA ARG A 13 -22.07 0.39 17.11
C ARG A 13 -20.95 1.43 17.19
N ARG A 14 -19.75 1.02 17.62
CA ARG A 14 -18.58 1.87 17.63
C ARG A 14 -18.34 2.24 16.18
N SER A 15 -18.61 3.49 15.84
CA SER A 15 -18.34 3.97 14.50
C SER A 15 -16.88 3.65 14.18
N ILE A 16 -16.68 2.87 13.12
CA ILE A 16 -15.36 2.54 12.57
C ILE A 16 -14.87 3.79 11.83
N GLY A 17 -14.94 4.97 12.45
CA GLY A 17 -14.61 6.25 11.84
C GLY A 17 -13.11 6.44 11.67
N ALA A 18 -12.31 5.72 12.45
CA ALA A 18 -10.85 5.85 12.48
C ALA A 18 -10.09 4.63 11.91
N ARG A 19 -10.74 3.46 11.78
CA ARG A 19 -10.07 2.25 11.28
C ARG A 19 -10.30 2.14 9.77
N ARG A 20 -9.22 1.98 9.00
CA ARG A 20 -9.34 1.67 7.57
C ARG A 20 -10.17 0.39 7.44
N ASN A 21 -11.25 0.40 6.65
CA ASN A 21 -11.91 -0.84 6.28
C ASN A 21 -10.88 -1.65 5.47
N PRO A 22 -10.43 -2.83 5.94
CA PRO A 22 -9.36 -3.58 5.28
C PRO A 22 -9.68 -3.91 3.82
N ALA A 23 -10.93 -4.27 3.53
CA ALA A 23 -11.36 -4.61 2.19
C ALA A 23 -11.31 -3.41 1.24
N SER A 24 -11.74 -2.23 1.70
CA SER A 24 -11.67 -1.00 0.90
C SER A 24 -10.23 -0.54 0.72
N GLN A 25 -9.38 -0.68 1.75
CA GLN A 25 -7.97 -0.35 1.66
C GLN A 25 -7.28 -1.23 0.61
N GLU A 26 -7.50 -2.54 0.65
CA GLU A 26 -6.91 -3.48 -0.29
C GLU A 26 -7.35 -3.19 -1.73
N ALA A 27 -8.65 -2.97 -1.95
CA ALA A 27 -9.18 -2.63 -3.27
C ALA A 27 -8.59 -1.33 -3.84
N ILE A 28 -8.34 -0.33 -2.99
CA ILE A 28 -7.70 0.92 -3.39
C ILE A 28 -6.22 0.69 -3.72
N LEU A 29 -5.51 -0.14 -2.95
CA LEU A 29 -4.11 -0.48 -3.20
C LEU A 29 -3.93 -1.31 -4.48
N ASP A 30 -4.79 -2.29 -4.74
CA ASP A 30 -4.80 -3.07 -5.98
C ASP A 30 -5.07 -2.17 -7.20
N ALA A 31 -6.03 -1.26 -7.07
CA ALA A 31 -6.32 -0.29 -8.13
C ALA A 31 -5.14 0.66 -8.36
N ALA A 32 -4.47 1.12 -7.30
CA ALA A 32 -3.30 1.98 -7.40
C ALA A 32 -2.13 1.26 -8.06
N GLU A 33 -1.88 0.00 -7.69
CA GLU A 33 -0.88 -0.85 -8.32
C GLU A 33 -1.15 -1.01 -9.83
N ALA A 34 -2.38 -1.34 -10.21
CA ALA A 34 -2.75 -1.49 -11.61
C ALA A 34 -2.59 -0.18 -12.40
N VAL A 35 -2.99 0.97 -11.84
CA VAL A 35 -2.80 2.27 -12.51
C VAL A 35 -1.31 2.58 -12.69
N LEU A 36 -0.48 2.30 -11.69
CA LEU A 36 0.97 2.46 -11.81
C LEU A 36 1.59 1.54 -12.88
N GLN A 37 1.10 0.30 -13.00
CA GLN A 37 1.56 -0.63 -14.04
C GLN A 37 1.13 -0.20 -15.45
N GLU A 38 -0.12 0.24 -15.61
CA GLU A 38 -0.69 0.58 -16.93
C GLU A 38 -0.26 1.96 -17.44
N SER A 39 -0.21 2.96 -16.56
CA SER A 39 -0.05 4.37 -16.94
C SER A 39 1.26 5.00 -16.44
N GLY A 40 2.06 4.24 -15.68
CA GLY A 40 3.25 4.76 -15.03
C GLY A 40 2.96 5.88 -14.04
N ILE A 41 4.01 6.61 -13.67
CA ILE A 41 3.96 7.64 -12.64
C ILE A 41 3.28 8.92 -13.16
N GLY A 42 3.55 9.29 -14.41
CA GLY A 42 2.95 10.47 -15.03
C GLY A 42 1.43 10.38 -15.16
N GLY A 43 0.89 9.17 -15.37
CA GLY A 43 -0.56 8.93 -15.42
C GLY A 43 -1.21 8.63 -14.07
N PHE A 44 -0.43 8.55 -12.99
CA PHE A 44 -0.96 8.22 -11.67
C PHE A 44 -1.66 9.43 -11.02
N SER A 45 -2.95 9.26 -10.72
CA SER A 45 -3.77 10.25 -10.03
C SER A 45 -4.75 9.58 -9.09
N ILE A 46 -5.13 10.28 -8.01
CA ILE A 46 -6.16 9.81 -7.08
C ILE A 46 -7.50 9.62 -7.81
N GLU A 47 -7.78 10.44 -8.82
CA GLU A 47 -8.91 10.30 -9.74
C GLU A 47 -8.93 8.95 -10.46
N ALA A 48 -7.81 8.58 -11.09
CA ALA A 48 -7.70 7.33 -11.83
C ALA A 48 -7.87 6.13 -10.89
N VAL A 49 -7.27 6.19 -9.70
CA VAL A 49 -7.41 5.15 -8.68
C VAL A 49 -8.84 5.06 -8.16
N ALA A 50 -9.47 6.19 -7.80
CA ALA A 50 -10.85 6.25 -7.32
C ALA A 50 -11.82 5.59 -8.30
N ARG A 51 -11.68 5.95 -9.58
CA ARG A 51 -12.49 5.39 -10.67
C ARG A 51 -12.31 3.88 -10.78
N ARG A 52 -11.07 3.38 -10.69
CA ARG A 52 -10.77 1.95 -10.81
C ARG A 52 -11.20 1.14 -9.59
N ALA A 53 -10.95 1.65 -8.38
CA ALA A 53 -11.33 1.04 -7.11
C ALA A 53 -12.84 1.13 -6.82
N ARG A 54 -13.60 1.90 -7.63
CA ARG A 54 -14.99 2.28 -7.35
C ARG A 54 -15.15 2.89 -5.95
N ALA A 55 -14.14 3.66 -5.54
CA ALA A 55 -14.08 4.31 -4.24
C ALA A 55 -14.31 5.82 -4.39
N GLY A 56 -14.99 6.43 -3.43
CA GLY A 56 -15.12 7.89 -3.40
C GLY A 56 -13.78 8.57 -3.09
N LYS A 57 -13.45 9.66 -3.78
CA LYS A 57 -12.25 10.47 -3.48
C LYS A 57 -12.13 10.85 -1.99
N PRO A 58 -13.21 11.25 -1.28
CA PRO A 58 -13.10 11.57 0.16
C PRO A 58 -12.59 10.39 1.00
N THR A 59 -12.97 9.16 0.64
CA THR A 59 -12.49 7.94 1.31
C THR A 59 -11.00 7.75 1.13
N ILE A 60 -10.46 8.04 -0.06
CA ILE A 60 -9.03 7.96 -0.36
C ILE A 60 -8.28 9.07 0.38
N TYR A 61 -8.70 10.33 0.24
CA TYR A 61 -8.04 11.47 0.89
C TYR A 61 -8.00 11.37 2.41
N ARG A 62 -9.03 10.78 3.03
CA ARG A 62 -9.04 10.53 4.48
C ARG A 62 -7.89 9.64 4.94
N TRP A 63 -7.39 8.74 4.10
CA TRP A 63 -6.36 7.76 4.45
C TRP A 63 -5.00 8.06 3.81
N TRP A 64 -5.01 8.73 2.65
CA TRP A 64 -3.84 9.15 1.90
C TRP A 64 -4.01 10.62 1.51
N PRO A 65 -3.40 11.55 2.24
CA PRO A 65 -3.62 12.98 2.03
C PRO A 65 -3.16 13.46 0.65
N ASN A 66 -2.21 12.76 0.03
CA ASN A 66 -1.72 13.05 -1.31
C ASN A 66 -1.43 11.75 -2.10
N ARG A 67 -1.21 11.87 -3.42
CA ARG A 67 -0.92 10.73 -4.29
C ARG A 67 0.34 9.97 -3.87
N THR A 68 1.33 10.69 -3.34
CA THR A 68 2.62 10.15 -2.92
C THR A 68 2.49 9.23 -1.71
N ALA A 69 1.62 9.57 -0.75
CA ALA A 69 1.31 8.72 0.39
C ALA A 69 0.69 7.39 -0.05
N LEU A 70 -0.18 7.42 -1.07
CA LEU A 70 -0.76 6.20 -1.65
C LEU A 70 0.30 5.38 -2.39
N MET A 71 1.14 6.01 -3.21
CA MET A 71 2.27 5.35 -3.87
C MET A 71 3.23 4.70 -2.86
N LEU A 72 3.47 5.35 -1.72
CA LEU A 72 4.33 4.83 -0.66
C LEU A 72 3.75 3.56 -0.02
N ASP A 73 2.45 3.50 0.21
CA ASP A 73 1.81 2.28 0.73
C ASP A 73 1.82 1.14 -0.30
N VAL A 74 1.68 1.44 -1.60
CA VAL A 74 1.91 0.46 -2.68
C VAL A 74 3.35 -0.05 -2.66
N TYR A 75 4.34 0.85 -2.53
CA TYR A 75 5.76 0.49 -2.41
C TYR A 75 6.03 -0.42 -1.20
N LYS A 76 5.41 -0.14 -0.04
CA LYS A 76 5.52 -1.01 1.16
C LYS A 76 4.98 -2.41 0.90
N ARG A 77 3.93 -2.57 0.07
CA ARG A 77 3.36 -3.88 -0.27
C ARG A 77 4.37 -4.74 -1.01
N PHE A 78 5.03 -4.18 -2.02
CA PHE A 78 6.11 -4.86 -2.76
C PHE A 78 7.34 -5.18 -1.89
N LYS A 79 7.65 -4.34 -0.89
CA LYS A 79 8.73 -4.62 0.06
C LYS A 79 8.48 -5.88 0.90
N ASN A 80 7.23 -6.19 1.21
CA ASN A 80 6.87 -7.28 2.12
C ASN A 80 6.81 -8.66 1.45
N THR A 81 6.77 -8.75 0.11
CA THR A 81 6.69 -10.02 -0.63
C THR A 81 8.05 -10.71 -0.83
N ARG A 82 9.04 -10.43 0.02
CA ARG A 82 10.43 -10.87 -0.21
C ARG A 82 10.70 -12.26 0.34
N THR A 83 11.16 -13.16 -0.54
CA THR A 83 11.73 -14.46 -0.18
C THR A 83 13.23 -14.33 -0.01
N PHE A 84 13.81 -14.92 1.03
CA PHE A 84 15.27 -14.92 1.21
C PHE A 84 15.90 -16.07 0.40
N PRO A 85 16.92 -15.81 -0.44
CA PRO A 85 17.65 -16.87 -1.11
C PRO A 85 18.35 -17.77 -0.08
N ASP A 86 18.33 -19.08 -0.32
CA ASP A 86 19.14 -20.06 0.41
C ASP A 86 20.01 -20.82 -0.59
N THR A 87 21.24 -20.36 -0.70
CA THR A 87 22.33 -20.89 -1.55
C THR A 87 23.23 -21.84 -0.77
N GLY A 88 22.93 -22.09 0.51
CA GLY A 88 23.75 -22.90 1.42
C GLY A 88 24.99 -22.19 1.98
N THR A 89 25.21 -20.91 1.67
CA THR A 89 26.27 -20.09 2.30
C THR A 89 25.79 -18.67 2.54
N LEU A 90 26.12 -18.10 3.71
CA LEU A 90 25.77 -16.71 4.04
C LEU A 90 26.27 -15.71 2.99
N ARG A 91 27.47 -15.93 2.44
CA ARG A 91 28.02 -15.07 1.38
C ARG A 91 27.21 -15.16 0.09
N GLY A 92 26.82 -16.36 -0.33
CA GLY A 92 26.01 -16.57 -1.53
C GLY A 92 24.61 -15.98 -1.35
N ASP A 93 24.02 -16.12 -0.17
CA ASP A 93 22.71 -15.56 0.16
C ASP A 93 22.76 -14.04 0.13
N LEU A 94 23.81 -13.43 0.68
CA LEU A 94 23.97 -11.98 0.67
C LEU A 94 24.16 -11.43 -0.75
N ILE A 95 24.95 -12.11 -1.59
CA ILE A 95 25.14 -11.72 -2.99
C ILE A 95 23.83 -11.87 -3.76
N ALA A 96 23.14 -13.01 -3.65
CA ALA A 96 21.87 -13.25 -4.30
C ALA A 96 20.80 -12.24 -3.82
N LEU A 97 20.82 -11.89 -2.54
CA LEU A 97 19.91 -10.90 -1.98
C LEU A 97 20.16 -9.51 -2.59
N LEU A 98 21.42 -9.11 -2.72
CA LEU A 98 21.80 -7.82 -3.32
C LEU A 98 21.49 -7.78 -4.82
N ASP A 99 21.82 -8.83 -5.57
CA ASP A 99 21.59 -8.89 -7.01
C ASP A 99 20.08 -8.92 -7.34
N ILE A 100 19.32 -9.79 -6.68
CA ILE A 100 17.89 -9.98 -6.95
C ILE A 100 17.07 -8.81 -6.39
N HIS A 101 17.31 -8.42 -5.13
CA HIS A 101 16.40 -7.50 -4.42
C HIS A 101 16.88 -6.06 -4.35
N LEU A 102 18.17 -5.79 -4.49
CA LEU A 102 18.66 -4.41 -4.53
C LEU A 102 18.81 -3.96 -5.97
N LEU A 103 19.64 -4.64 -6.76
CA LEU A 103 19.98 -4.19 -8.10
C LEU A 103 18.87 -4.49 -9.13
N GLY A 104 18.40 -5.73 -9.23
CA GLY A 104 17.33 -6.10 -10.18
C GLY A 104 16.01 -5.40 -9.87
N PHE A 105 15.61 -5.39 -8.60
CA PHE A 105 14.37 -4.72 -8.17
C PHE A 105 14.41 -3.20 -8.40
N TRP A 106 15.51 -2.50 -8.14
CA TRP A 106 15.54 -1.05 -8.33
C TRP A 106 15.70 -0.62 -9.78
N LYS A 107 16.37 -1.44 -10.59
CA LYS A 107 16.63 -1.14 -11.99
C LYS A 107 15.40 -1.42 -12.86
N ASP A 108 14.77 -2.57 -12.68
CA ASP A 108 13.80 -3.09 -13.66
C ASP A 108 12.36 -3.17 -13.13
N SER A 109 12.11 -2.92 -11.84
CA SER A 109 10.75 -2.97 -11.28
C SER A 109 10.05 -1.62 -11.25
N LEU A 110 8.71 -1.68 -11.32
CA LEU A 110 7.82 -0.55 -11.06
C LEU A 110 8.13 0.11 -9.69
N CYS A 111 8.54 -0.66 -8.70
CA CYS A 111 8.90 -0.16 -7.39
C CYS A 111 10.10 0.78 -7.38
N GLY A 112 11.14 0.48 -8.17
CA GLY A 112 12.28 1.36 -8.32
C GLY A 112 11.90 2.70 -8.95
N THR A 113 10.99 2.66 -9.92
CA THR A 113 10.44 3.86 -10.56
C THR A 113 9.61 4.68 -9.57
N VAL A 114 8.69 4.03 -8.82
CA VAL A 114 7.87 4.68 -7.79
C VAL A 114 8.73 5.32 -6.71
N TYR A 115 9.76 4.62 -6.23
CA TYR A 115 10.67 5.14 -5.21
C TYR A 115 11.43 6.40 -5.69
N ARG A 116 11.95 6.39 -6.93
CA ARG A 116 12.60 7.57 -7.51
C ARG A 116 11.64 8.77 -7.62
N ALA A 117 10.39 8.54 -8.00
CA ALA A 117 9.41 9.61 -8.06
C ALA A 117 9.01 10.14 -6.69
N ILE A 118 8.92 9.28 -5.67
CA ILE A 118 8.69 9.72 -4.29
C ILE A 118 9.84 10.64 -3.85
N ILE A 119 11.10 10.27 -4.10
CA ILE A 119 12.26 11.13 -3.79
C ILE A 119 12.18 12.45 -4.56
N ALA A 120 11.90 12.40 -5.87
CA ALA A 120 11.81 13.60 -6.69
C ALA A 120 10.69 14.54 -6.23
N GLU A 121 9.52 14.01 -5.84
CA GLU A 121 8.42 14.79 -5.31
C GLU A 121 8.76 15.38 -3.92
N ALA A 122 9.40 14.59 -3.04
CA ALA A 122 9.81 15.06 -1.71
C ALA A 122 10.86 16.19 -1.76
N GLN A 123 11.59 16.33 -2.86
CA GLN A 123 12.49 17.47 -3.10
C GLN A 123 11.74 18.74 -3.54
N ASN A 124 10.50 18.62 -4.02
CA ASN A 124 9.68 19.71 -4.52
C ASN A 124 8.59 20.16 -3.52
N ASP A 125 8.32 19.37 -2.47
CA ASP A 125 7.40 19.71 -1.38
C ASP A 125 8.21 20.42 -0.26
N PRO A 126 8.01 21.73 -0.01
CA PRO A 126 8.81 22.51 0.94
C PRO A 126 8.52 22.22 2.42
#